data_AF-A0A067TLC0-F1
#
_entry.id   AF-A0A067TLC0-F1
#
_cell.length_a   1.000
_cell.length_b   1.000
_cell.length_c   1.000
_cell.angle_alpha   90.00
_cell.angle_beta   90.00
_cell.angle_gamma   90.00
#
_symmetry.space_group_name_H-M   'P 1'
#
loop_
_entity.id
_entity.type
_entity.pdbx_description
1 polymer ?
#
loop_
_entity_poly.entity_id
_entity_poly.type
_entity_poly.pdbx_seq_one_letter_code
_entity_poly.pdbx_strand_id
1 'polypeptide(L)'
;MVNRTWQQPKHCRHIRDSNTDKDFEPNPYKREEEVYVYNNIPIPTSAVKPYSNVPTLRNLPEIVHNREPVIEEGGSVVLQPYSWDYANREEGCFVTKEVNYGNRLGYWLNPVSDSKIRKKMEGTLEKMNILGEFLDLPVDLEQSYNRSFFSPSIQSAMDNFGFIAITASSLTLDVLIPMIKSENLRLQAEANENGFSCSTRKIDHSHPCVSDPKFELVAMHPHHFLPPGTQLSIFDPKEMVYESYVAAKDGHIRTSVDSWSPRLPCFERNDKNRLSGGDLIMQANVFFVILGADIKFRRYFKWADANPASVQRLPIRKQEKDTCLSPKVTEDTHTMWASP
;
A
#
# COMPACT_ATOMS: atom_id res chain seq x y z
N MET A 1 34.31 28.68 57.19
CA MET A 1 33.27 27.78 56.66
C MET A 1 31.96 28.56 56.59
N VAL A 2 31.18 28.34 55.54
CA VAL A 2 29.94 29.08 55.22
C VAL A 2 28.76 28.44 55.95
N ASN A 3 27.85 29.25 56.51
CA ASN A 3 26.44 28.88 56.72
C ASN A 3 25.56 30.11 57.07
N ARG A 4 25.04 30.75 56.02
CA ARG A 4 23.81 31.55 55.93
C ARG A 4 23.27 31.24 54.52
N THR A 5 21.97 31.08 54.25
CA THR A 5 20.91 32.09 54.40
C THR A 5 19.54 31.41 54.67
N TRP A 6 18.78 31.87 55.68
CA TRP A 6 17.74 32.92 55.63
C TRP A 6 16.43 32.53 54.91
N GLN A 7 15.34 32.52 55.67
CA GLN A 7 13.95 32.40 55.21
C GLN A 7 13.33 33.78 54.84
N GLN A 8 12.09 33.71 54.33
CA GLN A 8 11.07 34.77 54.15
C GLN A 8 11.01 35.46 52.77
N PRO A 9 9.86 36.09 52.40
CA PRO A 9 8.47 35.91 52.87
C PRO A 9 7.44 35.71 51.72
N LYS A 10 6.17 35.46 52.07
CA LYS A 10 5.02 35.65 51.17
C LYS A 10 4.69 37.15 51.02
N HIS A 11 4.36 37.62 49.81
CA HIS A 11 3.46 38.77 49.63
C HIS A 11 2.74 38.72 48.27
N CYS A 12 1.42 38.93 48.28
CA CYS A 12 0.61 39.08 47.07
C CYS A 12 0.66 40.52 46.54
N ARG A 13 0.60 40.69 45.21
CA ARG A 13 -0.04 41.86 44.55
C ARG A 13 -0.74 41.43 43.25
N HIS A 14 -1.96 41.94 43.07
CA HIS A 14 -2.65 42.04 41.77
C HIS A 14 -2.18 43.30 41.01
N ILE A 15 -2.71 43.50 39.80
CA ILE A 15 -2.53 44.59 38.79
C ILE A 15 -1.67 44.11 37.61
N ARG A 16 -1.95 44.39 36.32
CA ARG A 16 -3.17 44.75 35.53
C ARG A 16 -2.72 44.73 34.04
N ASP A 17 -3.64 44.73 33.09
CA ASP A 17 -3.35 44.67 31.64
C ASP A 17 -2.44 45.80 31.12
N SER A 18 -1.63 45.48 30.10
CA SER A 18 -1.19 46.45 29.09
C SER A 18 -0.84 45.78 27.76
N ASN A 19 -1.51 46.19 26.69
CA ASN A 19 -1.13 45.88 25.30
C ASN A 19 0.33 46.25 25.03
N THR A 20 1.03 45.44 24.23
CA THR A 20 2.03 45.96 23.28
C THR A 20 2.02 45.09 22.02
N ASP A 21 1.56 45.66 20.92
CA ASP A 21 1.97 45.21 19.58
C ASP A 21 3.50 45.23 19.49
N LYS A 22 4.07 44.25 18.78
CA LYS A 22 5.44 44.33 18.27
C LYS A 22 5.49 43.73 16.87
N ASP A 23 6.01 44.54 15.96
CA ASP A 23 6.08 44.27 14.54
C ASP A 23 6.95 43.06 14.20
N PHE A 24 6.52 42.30 13.20
CA PHE A 24 7.30 41.23 12.59
C PHE A 24 7.97 41.76 11.32
N GLU A 25 9.27 42.06 11.38
CA GLU A 25 10.06 42.33 10.17
C GLU A 25 10.27 41.05 9.35
N PRO A 26 10.09 41.07 8.02
CA PRO A 26 10.33 39.91 7.17
C PRO A 26 11.83 39.68 6.91
N ASN A 27 12.28 38.44 7.08
CA ASN A 27 13.67 38.01 6.90
C ASN A 27 14.14 38.16 5.42
N PRO A 28 15.23 38.89 5.12
CA PRO A 28 15.60 39.30 3.76
C PRO A 28 16.37 38.25 2.92
N TYR A 29 16.39 36.97 3.32
CA TYR A 29 17.13 35.93 2.60
C TYR A 29 16.23 34.86 1.96
N LYS A 30 15.59 35.22 0.84
CA LYS A 30 15.22 34.25 -0.21
C LYS A 30 16.23 34.36 -1.36
N ARG A 31 17.05 33.32 -1.53
CA ARG A 31 17.69 33.04 -2.83
C ARG A 31 16.83 32.02 -3.54
N GLU A 32 16.56 32.28 -4.81
CA GLU A 32 15.92 31.32 -5.71
C GLU A 32 16.98 30.31 -6.15
N GLU A 33 16.76 29.01 -5.87
CA GLU A 33 17.61 27.95 -6.41
C GLU A 33 17.05 27.52 -7.78
N GLU A 34 17.77 27.86 -8.85
CA GLU A 34 17.51 27.34 -10.19
C GLU A 34 17.79 25.82 -10.22
N VAL A 35 16.72 25.01 -10.28
CA VAL A 35 16.85 23.56 -10.44
C VAL A 35 17.13 23.22 -11.91
N TYR A 36 18.40 23.00 -12.23
CA TYR A 36 18.82 22.52 -13.55
C TYR A 36 18.41 21.06 -13.77
N VAL A 37 17.40 20.84 -14.63
CA VAL A 37 16.97 19.49 -15.03
C VAL A 37 17.96 18.89 -16.03
N TYR A 38 18.96 18.18 -15.52
CA TYR A 38 19.75 17.25 -16.31
C TYR A 38 19.12 15.85 -16.28
N ASN A 39 18.70 15.34 -17.44
CA ASN A 39 19.33 14.15 -18.05
C ASN A 39 18.57 13.64 -19.29
N ASN A 40 19.21 13.79 -20.46
CA ASN A 40 18.95 12.91 -21.60
C ASN A 40 19.76 11.61 -21.41
N ILE A 41 19.13 10.53 -20.95
CA ILE A 41 19.73 9.19 -20.95
C ILE A 41 18.71 8.19 -21.54
N PRO A 42 19.01 7.52 -22.67
CA PRO A 42 18.14 6.50 -23.23
C PRO A 42 18.27 5.19 -22.45
N ILE A 43 17.14 4.65 -21.96
CA ILE A 43 17.10 3.41 -21.14
C ILE A 43 16.39 2.27 -21.90
N PRO A 44 16.88 1.01 -21.85
CA PRO A 44 16.29 -0.13 -22.58
C PRO A 44 14.93 -0.58 -22.02
N THR A 45 14.08 -1.17 -22.88
CA THR A 45 12.65 -1.37 -22.63
C THR A 45 12.20 -2.84 -22.67
N SER A 46 11.64 -3.32 -21.54
CA SER A 46 10.89 -4.58 -21.35
C SER A 46 10.39 -4.68 -19.88
N ALA A 47 9.25 -5.30 -19.52
CA ALA A 47 8.09 -5.78 -20.28
C ALA A 47 6.90 -6.02 -19.31
N VAL A 48 5.64 -5.86 -19.77
CA VAL A 48 4.40 -6.11 -18.99
C VAL A 48 3.35 -6.82 -19.86
N LYS A 49 2.68 -7.84 -19.31
CA LYS A 49 1.45 -8.45 -19.88
C LYS A 49 0.19 -7.78 -19.27
N PRO A 50 -0.95 -7.73 -19.98
CA PRO A 50 -2.15 -7.06 -19.48
C PRO A 50 -2.68 -7.74 -18.21
N TYR A 51 -2.69 -7.00 -17.10
CA TYR A 51 -3.39 -7.37 -15.86
C TYR A 51 -4.91 -7.16 -16.04
N SER A 52 -5.58 -8.06 -16.77
CA SER A 52 -7.02 -7.99 -17.05
C SER A 52 -7.92 -8.63 -15.98
N ASN A 53 -7.33 -9.33 -14.99
CA ASN A 53 -8.07 -10.22 -14.10
C ASN A 53 -8.17 -9.74 -12.64
N VAL A 54 -7.60 -8.58 -12.29
CA VAL A 54 -8.04 -7.87 -11.07
C VAL A 54 -9.42 -7.30 -11.38
N PRO A 55 -10.50 -7.64 -10.66
CA PRO A 55 -11.82 -7.09 -10.93
C PRO A 55 -11.80 -5.59 -10.64
N THR A 56 -11.63 -4.78 -11.69
CA THR A 56 -11.58 -3.32 -11.53
C THR A 56 -12.89 -2.83 -10.94
N LEU A 57 -12.81 -1.98 -9.91
CA LEU A 57 -13.97 -1.30 -9.31
C LEU A 57 -14.64 -0.26 -10.26
N ARG A 58 -14.29 -0.28 -11.55
CA ARG A 58 -14.79 0.59 -12.65
C ARG A 58 -16.32 0.60 -12.82
N ASN A 59 -17.04 -0.36 -12.23
CA ASN A 59 -18.51 -0.42 -12.27
C ASN A 59 -19.18 0.13 -10.99
N LEU A 60 -18.43 0.73 -10.06
CA LEU A 60 -19.01 1.56 -9.01
C LEU A 60 -19.26 2.98 -9.55
N PRO A 61 -20.41 3.62 -9.24
CA PRO A 61 -20.71 4.96 -9.75
C PRO A 61 -19.67 5.99 -9.29
N GLU A 62 -19.06 6.68 -10.25
CA GLU A 62 -17.96 7.62 -10.01
C GLU A 62 -18.46 8.92 -9.38
N ILE A 63 -17.92 9.27 -8.21
CA ILE A 63 -18.11 10.59 -7.61
C ILE A 63 -17.06 11.53 -8.20
N VAL A 64 -17.47 12.32 -9.20
CA VAL A 64 -16.58 13.26 -9.89
C VAL A 64 -16.10 14.36 -8.94
N HIS A 65 -14.79 14.49 -8.78
CA HIS A 65 -14.15 15.57 -8.04
C HIS A 65 -13.10 16.25 -8.92
N ASN A 66 -13.46 17.43 -9.44
CA ASN A 66 -12.53 18.32 -10.14
C ASN A 66 -11.51 18.86 -9.12
N ARG A 67 -10.32 18.26 -9.11
CA ARG A 67 -9.14 18.80 -8.42
C ARG A 67 -7.91 18.62 -9.29
N GLU A 68 -7.16 19.70 -9.43
CA GLU A 68 -5.81 19.66 -9.98
C GLU A 68 -4.86 18.90 -9.03
N PRO A 69 -3.78 18.29 -9.54
CA PRO A 69 -2.81 17.59 -8.71
C PRO A 69 -2.03 18.60 -7.86
N VAL A 70 -2.32 18.63 -6.55
CA VAL A 70 -1.45 19.31 -5.59
C VAL A 70 -0.17 18.50 -5.45
N ILE A 71 0.95 19.09 -5.85
CA ILE A 71 2.28 18.59 -5.51
C ILE A 71 2.56 19.12 -4.10
N GLU A 72 2.37 18.27 -3.09
CA GLU A 72 2.76 18.60 -1.73
C GLU A 72 4.29 18.48 -1.61
N GLU A 73 4.96 19.58 -1.25
CA GLU A 73 6.38 19.54 -0.93
C GLU A 73 6.61 18.58 0.25
N GLY A 74 7.58 17.68 0.09
CA GLY A 74 7.88 16.60 1.04
C GLY A 74 8.48 17.09 2.35
N GLY A 75 7.69 17.80 3.16
CA GLY A 75 8.02 18.07 4.55
C GLY A 75 8.17 16.76 5.30
N SER A 76 9.40 16.43 5.71
CA SER A 76 9.67 15.28 6.56
C SER A 76 9.05 15.51 7.94
N VAL A 77 7.77 15.17 8.10
CA VAL A 77 7.10 15.12 9.39
C VAL A 77 7.78 14.02 10.21
N VAL A 78 8.76 14.43 11.01
CA VAL A 78 9.25 13.64 12.13
C VAL A 78 8.10 13.60 13.12
N LEU A 79 7.32 12.52 13.05
CA LEU A 79 6.24 12.25 13.99
C LEU A 79 6.85 12.27 15.40
N GLN A 80 6.56 13.31 16.16
CA GLN A 80 6.78 13.26 17.60
C GLN A 80 5.86 12.16 18.12
N PRO A 81 6.39 11.13 18.82
CA PRO A 81 5.52 10.14 19.43
C PRO A 81 4.68 10.86 20.48
N TYR A 82 3.36 10.91 20.26
CA TYR A 82 2.46 11.20 21.37
C TYR A 82 2.72 10.13 22.43
N SER A 83 2.71 10.49 23.71
CA SER A 83 3.35 9.70 24.78
C SER A 83 2.73 8.32 25.03
N TRP A 84 1.67 7.95 24.31
CA TRP A 84 1.00 6.65 24.35
C TRP A 84 1.22 5.81 23.07
N ASP A 85 1.91 6.33 22.05
CA ASP A 85 2.44 5.57 20.90
C ASP A 85 3.61 4.66 21.36
N TYR A 86 3.34 3.73 22.27
CA TYR A 86 4.20 2.56 22.52
C TYR A 86 4.00 1.56 21.37
N ALA A 87 4.21 2.04 20.14
CA ALA A 87 4.10 1.26 18.92
C ALA A 87 5.15 0.14 19.01
N ASN A 88 4.68 -1.10 19.19
CA ASN A 88 5.54 -2.21 19.55
C ASN A 88 6.56 -2.46 18.41
N ARG A 89 7.82 -2.10 18.65
CA ARG A 89 8.89 -2.23 17.65
C ARG A 89 9.13 -3.69 17.26
N GLU A 90 8.66 -4.65 18.07
CA GLU A 90 8.65 -6.09 17.79
C GLU A 90 7.66 -6.52 16.69
N GLU A 91 6.80 -5.62 16.18
CA GLU A 91 5.97 -5.88 14.99
C GLU A 91 6.83 -6.15 13.74
N GLY A 92 7.94 -5.40 13.61
CA GLY A 92 8.78 -5.39 12.42
C GLY A 92 8.15 -4.63 11.24
N CYS A 93 8.84 -4.59 10.11
CA CYS A 93 8.29 -4.03 8.88
C CYS A 93 7.18 -4.92 8.30
N PHE A 94 6.05 -4.34 7.91
CA PHE A 94 4.88 -5.04 7.35
C PHE A 94 5.20 -5.97 6.17
N VAL A 95 6.18 -5.63 5.34
CA VAL A 95 6.60 -6.43 4.17
C VAL A 95 7.79 -7.32 4.50
N THR A 96 8.90 -6.74 5.00
CA THR A 96 10.16 -7.49 5.17
C THR A 96 10.21 -8.27 6.48
N LYS A 97 9.27 -8.06 7.40
CA LYS A 97 9.19 -8.61 8.77
C LYS A 97 10.40 -8.31 9.67
N GLU A 98 11.35 -7.52 9.17
CA GLU A 98 12.57 -7.14 9.87
C GLU A 98 12.24 -6.14 10.99
N VAL A 99 12.69 -6.43 12.21
CA VAL A 99 12.65 -5.51 13.36
C VAL A 99 13.87 -4.61 13.29
N ASN A 100 13.68 -3.36 12.87
CA ASN A 100 14.75 -2.39 12.68
C ASN A 100 14.35 -1.00 13.22
N TYR A 101 15.27 -0.33 13.93
CA TYR A 101 15.07 1.04 14.43
C TYR A 101 14.84 2.08 13.32
N GLY A 102 15.25 1.80 12.09
CA GLY A 102 14.99 2.63 10.92
C GLY A 102 13.58 2.50 10.34
N ASN A 103 12.77 1.53 10.80
CA ASN A 103 11.37 1.39 10.37
C ASN A 103 10.56 2.62 10.79
N ARG A 104 9.70 3.10 9.89
CA ARG A 104 8.86 4.28 10.06
C ARG A 104 7.39 3.88 10.09
N LEU A 105 6.60 4.58 10.87
CA LEU A 105 5.16 4.43 10.87
C LEU A 105 4.61 5.11 9.61
N GLY A 106 3.97 4.34 8.73
CA GLY A 106 3.29 4.83 7.53
C GLY A 106 1.78 4.60 7.61
N TYR A 107 1.03 5.34 6.80
CA TYR A 107 -0.42 5.27 6.73
C TYR A 107 -0.87 4.48 5.50
N TRP A 108 -1.94 3.70 5.63
CA TRP A 108 -2.58 3.05 4.49
C TRP A 108 -3.40 4.05 3.65
N LEU A 109 -4.11 4.94 4.36
CA LEU A 109 -4.78 6.11 3.83
C LEU A 109 -4.17 7.36 4.48
N ASN A 110 -3.40 8.15 3.72
CA ASN A 110 -2.77 9.36 4.25
C ASN A 110 -3.82 10.31 4.85
N PRO A 111 -3.69 10.72 6.12
CA PRO A 111 -4.59 11.70 6.72
C PRO A 111 -4.37 13.05 6.03
N VAL A 112 -5.46 13.70 5.61
CA VAL A 112 -5.39 15.02 4.99
C VAL A 112 -5.18 16.09 6.07
N SER A 113 -4.22 16.99 5.85
CA SER A 113 -3.89 18.09 6.78
C SER A 113 -5.07 19.06 7.02
N ASP A 114 -5.94 19.24 6.02
CA ASP A 114 -7.20 19.96 6.16
C ASP A 114 -8.21 19.12 6.97
N SER A 115 -8.48 19.57 8.20
CA SER A 115 -9.38 18.91 9.15
C SER A 115 -10.84 18.81 8.69
N LYS A 116 -11.32 19.68 7.78
CA LYS A 116 -12.67 19.58 7.20
C LYS A 116 -12.72 18.49 6.14
N ILE A 117 -11.69 18.39 5.31
CA ILE A 117 -11.57 17.30 4.32
C ILE A 117 -11.40 15.96 5.04
N ARG A 118 -10.56 15.92 6.08
CA ARG A 118 -10.33 14.73 6.91
C ARG A 118 -11.63 14.22 7.55
N LYS A 119 -12.37 15.09 8.26
CA LYS A 119 -13.68 14.75 8.83
C LYS A 119 -14.71 14.30 7.79
N LYS A 120 -14.67 14.86 6.58
CA LYS A 120 -15.53 14.40 5.47
C LYS A 120 -15.14 12.99 5.01
N MET A 121 -13.84 12.67 4.95
CA MET A 121 -13.36 11.33 4.61
C MET A 121 -13.73 10.33 5.71
N GLU A 122 -13.44 10.65 6.97
CA GLU A 122 -13.78 9.84 8.17
C GLU A 122 -15.28 9.52 8.19
N GLY A 123 -16.16 10.53 8.17
CA GLY A 123 -17.62 10.33 8.09
C GLY A 123 -18.14 9.74 6.77
N THR A 124 -17.29 9.55 5.76
CA THR A 124 -17.62 8.74 4.56
C THR A 124 -17.26 7.26 4.79
N LEU A 125 -16.08 6.99 5.37
CA LEU A 125 -15.63 5.64 5.72
C LEU A 125 -16.49 5.02 6.84
N GLU A 126 -16.96 5.83 7.79
CA GLU A 126 -17.88 5.46 8.87
C GLU A 126 -19.20 4.90 8.30
N LYS A 127 -19.77 5.59 7.31
CA LYS A 127 -20.95 5.13 6.54
C LYS A 127 -20.69 3.88 5.70
N MET A 128 -19.42 3.51 5.47
CA MET A 128 -19.07 2.24 4.84
C MET A 128 -19.02 1.07 5.85
N ASN A 129 -19.10 1.32 7.16
CA ASN A 129 -18.96 0.35 8.26
C ASN A 129 -17.78 -0.63 8.11
N ILE A 130 -16.66 -0.15 7.56
CA ILE A 130 -15.46 -0.95 7.29
C ILE A 130 -14.59 -1.19 8.52
N LEU A 131 -14.92 -0.58 9.67
CA LEU A 131 -14.31 -0.90 10.97
C LEU A 131 -15.19 -1.85 11.82
N GLY A 132 -16.48 -1.92 11.54
CA GLY A 132 -17.43 -2.79 12.22
C GLY A 132 -18.08 -2.19 13.46
N GLU A 133 -19.20 -2.78 13.86
CA GLU A 133 -19.98 -2.42 15.05
C GLU A 133 -19.26 -2.76 16.37
N PHE A 134 -18.12 -3.47 16.31
CA PHE A 134 -17.38 -3.94 17.47
C PHE A 134 -16.77 -2.83 18.35
N LEU A 135 -16.84 -1.58 17.90
CA LEU A 135 -16.08 -0.47 18.49
C LEU A 135 -16.95 0.68 19.02
N ASP A 136 -18.08 1.01 18.37
CA ASP A 136 -18.79 2.31 18.53
C ASP A 136 -17.86 3.55 18.44
N LEU A 137 -16.62 3.37 17.95
CA LEU A 137 -15.62 4.41 17.81
C LEU A 137 -15.80 5.12 16.46
N PRO A 138 -15.69 6.46 16.41
CA PRO A 138 -15.66 7.18 15.16
C PRO A 138 -14.44 6.73 14.32
N VAL A 139 -14.58 6.76 12.99
CA VAL A 139 -13.43 6.58 12.12
C VAL A 139 -12.47 7.76 12.32
N ASP A 140 -11.21 7.44 12.57
CA ASP A 140 -10.12 8.38 12.77
C ASP A 140 -8.90 7.85 12.02
N LEU A 141 -8.44 8.62 11.03
CA LEU A 141 -7.32 8.23 10.18
C LEU A 141 -5.97 8.26 10.93
N GLU A 142 -5.93 8.76 12.17
CA GLU A 142 -4.74 8.72 13.02
C GLU A 142 -4.67 7.47 13.92
N GLN A 143 -5.62 6.52 13.81
CA GLN A 143 -5.61 5.29 14.62
C GLN A 143 -4.70 4.18 14.07
N SER A 144 -4.36 3.23 14.94
CA SER A 144 -3.48 2.09 14.68
C SER A 144 -3.95 1.18 13.53
N TYR A 145 -5.26 1.07 13.29
CA TYR A 145 -5.81 0.32 12.15
C TYR A 145 -5.52 0.95 10.78
N ASN A 146 -5.13 2.22 10.73
CA ASN A 146 -4.65 2.89 9.50
C ASN A 146 -3.10 2.90 9.42
N ARG A 147 -2.38 2.35 10.40
CA ARG A 147 -0.94 2.54 10.56
C ARG A 147 -0.18 1.21 10.61
N SER A 148 0.92 1.12 9.88
CA SER A 148 1.85 -0.02 9.89
C SER A 148 3.30 0.45 9.79
N PHE A 149 4.23 -0.36 10.30
CA PHE A 149 5.66 -0.06 10.14
C PHE A 149 6.16 -0.46 8.75
N PHE A 150 6.94 0.42 8.11
CA PHE A 150 7.60 0.17 6.85
C PHE A 150 9.08 0.51 6.94
N SER A 151 9.93 -0.25 6.24
CA SER A 151 11.30 0.20 6.00
C SER A 151 11.28 1.47 5.12
N PRO A 152 12.27 2.38 5.24
CA PRO A 152 12.27 3.63 4.48
C PRO A 152 12.25 3.44 2.97
N SER A 153 12.83 2.35 2.46
CA SER A 153 12.81 2.01 1.03
C SER A 153 11.41 1.59 0.57
N ILE A 154 10.71 0.74 1.32
CA ILE A 154 9.32 0.34 1.05
C ILE A 154 8.39 1.56 1.10
N GLN A 155 8.49 2.40 2.15
CA GLN A 155 7.67 3.60 2.27
C GLN A 155 7.88 4.56 1.09
N SER A 156 9.14 4.82 0.72
CA SER A 156 9.46 5.73 -0.39
C SER A 156 9.00 5.17 -1.74
N ALA A 157 9.22 3.88 -2.00
CA ALA A 157 8.74 3.20 -3.21
C ALA A 157 7.20 3.19 -3.31
N MET A 158 6.51 3.14 -2.18
CA MET A 158 5.06 3.09 -2.09
C MET A 158 4.42 4.49 -2.25
N ASP A 159 4.86 5.48 -1.48
CA ASP A 159 4.14 6.77 -1.36
C ASP A 159 4.76 7.91 -2.18
N ASN A 160 6.09 7.97 -2.30
CA ASN A 160 6.77 9.03 -3.07
C ASN A 160 6.79 8.71 -4.57
N PHE A 161 7.13 7.46 -4.91
CA PHE A 161 7.38 7.06 -6.30
C PHE A 161 6.25 6.25 -6.94
N GLY A 162 5.38 5.61 -6.15
CA GLY A 162 4.31 4.75 -6.67
C GLY A 162 4.84 3.57 -7.50
N PHE A 163 6.03 3.05 -7.17
CA PHE A 163 6.60 1.87 -7.83
C PHE A 163 5.97 0.56 -7.37
N ILE A 164 5.41 0.55 -6.14
CA ILE A 164 4.73 -0.60 -5.54
C ILE A 164 3.40 -0.20 -4.91
N ALA A 165 2.50 -1.17 -4.79
CA ALA A 165 1.33 -1.12 -3.93
C ALA A 165 1.25 -2.43 -3.13
N ILE A 166 0.67 -2.37 -1.94
CA ILE A 166 0.34 -3.55 -1.13
C ILE A 166 -1.17 -3.63 -1.08
N THR A 167 -1.73 -4.79 -1.42
CA THR A 167 -3.18 -5.04 -1.49
C THR A 167 -3.50 -6.32 -0.71
N ALA A 168 -4.78 -6.55 -0.42
CA ALA A 168 -5.24 -7.90 -0.11
C ALA A 168 -4.96 -8.84 -1.30
N SER A 169 -4.57 -10.08 -1.00
CA SER A 169 -4.28 -11.13 -1.99
C SER A 169 -5.52 -11.49 -2.82
N SER A 170 -5.33 -12.08 -4.00
CA SER A 170 -6.46 -12.55 -4.84
C SER A 170 -7.45 -13.40 -4.05
N LEU A 171 -6.99 -14.40 -3.28
CA LEU A 171 -7.87 -15.26 -2.48
C LEU A 171 -8.69 -14.49 -1.43
N THR A 172 -8.12 -13.43 -0.86
CA THR A 172 -8.83 -12.55 0.09
C THR A 172 -9.85 -11.67 -0.64
N LEU A 173 -9.48 -11.13 -1.81
CA LEU A 173 -10.37 -10.32 -2.67
C LEU A 173 -11.53 -11.14 -3.25
N ASP A 174 -11.29 -12.39 -3.63
CA ASP A 174 -12.30 -13.32 -4.17
C ASP A 174 -13.45 -13.59 -3.19
N VAL A 175 -13.23 -13.37 -1.88
CA VAL A 175 -14.28 -13.43 -0.84
C VAL A 175 -14.83 -12.05 -0.49
N LEU A 176 -13.97 -11.04 -0.31
CA LEU A 176 -14.40 -9.69 0.04
C LEU A 176 -15.28 -9.04 -1.04
N ILE A 177 -14.99 -9.26 -2.33
CA ILE A 177 -15.74 -8.66 -3.44
C ILE A 177 -17.20 -9.17 -3.47
N PRO A 178 -17.48 -10.49 -3.43
CA PRO A 178 -18.84 -11.01 -3.24
C PRO A 178 -19.52 -10.51 -1.96
N MET A 179 -18.81 -10.47 -0.82
CA MET A 179 -19.36 -10.00 0.46
C MET A 179 -19.88 -8.55 0.34
N ILE A 180 -19.05 -7.64 -0.17
CA ILE A 180 -19.43 -6.22 -0.37
C ILE A 180 -20.50 -6.06 -1.45
N LYS A 181 -20.49 -6.88 -2.52
CA LYS A 181 -21.55 -6.87 -3.56
C LYS A 181 -22.90 -7.29 -3.01
N SER A 182 -22.97 -8.38 -2.25
CA SER A 182 -24.20 -8.86 -1.62
C SER A 182 -24.79 -7.81 -0.67
N GLU A 183 -23.94 -7.14 0.12
CA GLU A 183 -24.39 -6.08 1.01
C GLU A 183 -24.84 -4.82 0.28
N ASN A 184 -24.18 -4.44 -0.82
CA ASN A 184 -24.67 -3.37 -1.72
C ASN A 184 -26.06 -3.70 -2.27
N LEU A 185 -26.30 -4.94 -2.70
CA LEU A 185 -27.59 -5.39 -3.23
C LEU A 185 -28.68 -5.37 -2.14
N ARG A 186 -28.35 -5.81 -0.91
CA ARG A 186 -29.27 -5.78 0.24
C ARG A 186 -29.72 -4.35 0.57
N LEU A 187 -28.78 -3.42 0.66
CA LEU A 187 -29.06 -2.00 0.94
C LEU A 187 -29.85 -1.34 -0.20
N GLN A 188 -29.57 -1.70 -1.46
CA GLN A 188 -30.35 -1.19 -2.59
C GLN A 188 -31.79 -1.71 -2.58
N ALA A 189 -32.02 -2.98 -2.21
CA ALA A 189 -33.37 -3.51 -2.05
C ALA A 189 -34.13 -2.78 -0.92
N GLU A 190 -33.50 -2.61 0.25
CA GLU A 190 -34.06 -1.87 1.37
C GLU A 190 -34.42 -0.41 1.00
N ALA A 191 -33.56 0.26 0.24
CA ALA A 191 -33.81 1.61 -0.27
C ALA A 191 -34.93 1.66 -1.31
N ASN A 192 -35.08 0.64 -2.16
CA ASN A 192 -36.15 0.54 -3.14
C ASN A 192 -37.52 0.31 -2.47
N GLU A 193 -37.56 -0.47 -1.39
CA GLU A 193 -38.79 -0.77 -0.63
C GLU A 193 -39.25 0.40 0.23
N ASN A 194 -38.32 1.06 0.94
CA ASN A 194 -38.66 2.10 1.94
C ASN A 194 -38.46 3.53 1.43
N GLY A 195 -37.95 3.72 0.20
CA GLY A 195 -37.57 5.03 -0.36
C GLY A 195 -36.23 5.58 0.16
N PHE A 196 -35.65 4.96 1.19
CA PHE A 196 -34.33 5.24 1.76
C PHE A 196 -33.81 4.02 2.51
N SER A 197 -32.48 3.89 2.64
CA SER A 197 -31.88 2.84 3.48
C SER A 197 -31.75 3.33 4.92
N CYS A 198 -32.37 2.63 5.86
CA CYS A 198 -32.23 2.89 7.29
C CYS A 198 -30.99 2.20 7.87
N SER A 199 -30.68 1.01 7.37
CA SER A 199 -29.67 0.13 7.96
C SER A 199 -28.25 0.55 7.62
N THR A 200 -27.35 0.35 8.58
CA THR A 200 -25.90 0.30 8.37
C THR A 200 -25.51 -0.86 7.46
N ARG A 201 -24.30 -0.78 6.89
CA ARG A 201 -23.67 -1.92 6.20
C ARG A 201 -23.37 -3.04 7.19
N LYS A 202 -23.78 -4.26 6.87
CA LYS A 202 -23.49 -5.48 7.64
C LYS A 202 -22.36 -6.26 6.96
N ILE A 203 -21.14 -5.94 7.36
CA ILE A 203 -19.91 -6.66 6.96
C ILE A 203 -19.60 -7.68 8.04
N ASP A 204 -19.31 -8.92 7.66
CA ASP A 204 -18.86 -9.95 8.61
C ASP A 204 -17.38 -9.75 8.93
N HIS A 205 -17.13 -8.95 9.98
CA HIS A 205 -15.78 -8.69 10.49
C HIS A 205 -15.16 -9.89 11.23
N SER A 206 -15.94 -10.93 11.54
CA SER A 206 -15.42 -12.19 12.10
C SER A 206 -14.82 -13.09 11.02
N HIS A 207 -15.19 -12.90 9.75
CA HIS A 207 -14.71 -13.71 8.64
C HIS A 207 -13.18 -13.59 8.48
N PRO A 208 -12.43 -14.69 8.28
CA PRO A 208 -10.97 -14.66 8.18
C PRO A 208 -10.41 -13.72 7.11
N CYS A 209 -11.13 -13.46 6.01
CA CYS A 209 -10.69 -12.50 4.99
C CYS A 209 -10.74 -11.03 5.44
N VAL A 210 -11.35 -10.73 6.60
CA VAL A 210 -11.36 -9.42 7.25
C VAL A 210 -10.45 -9.41 8.48
N SER A 211 -10.54 -10.44 9.32
CA SER A 211 -9.81 -10.53 10.61
C SER A 211 -8.36 -11.01 10.49
N ASP A 212 -8.05 -11.91 9.55
CA ASP A 212 -6.68 -12.40 9.27
C ASP A 212 -6.41 -12.46 7.74
N PRO A 213 -6.45 -11.31 7.05
CA PRO A 213 -6.27 -11.23 5.61
C PRO A 213 -4.84 -11.59 5.17
N LYS A 214 -4.71 -12.19 3.99
CA LYS A 214 -3.42 -12.33 3.31
C LYS A 214 -3.20 -11.15 2.37
N PHE A 215 -1.97 -10.65 2.32
CA PHE A 215 -1.58 -9.50 1.52
C PHE A 215 -0.64 -9.91 0.38
N GLU A 216 -0.56 -9.05 -0.64
CA GLU A 216 0.30 -9.21 -1.81
C GLU A 216 0.97 -7.87 -2.14
N LEU A 217 2.27 -7.89 -2.46
CA LEU A 217 3.01 -6.74 -2.95
C LEU A 217 2.99 -6.77 -4.48
N VAL A 218 2.38 -5.75 -5.08
CA VAL A 218 2.26 -5.58 -6.53
C VAL A 218 3.26 -4.52 -6.97
N ALA A 219 4.26 -4.93 -7.75
CA ALA A 219 5.24 -4.02 -8.33
C ALA A 219 4.72 -3.47 -9.67
N MET A 220 4.39 -2.17 -9.69
CA MET A 220 4.00 -1.43 -10.89
C MET A 220 5.22 -1.06 -11.75
N HIS A 221 6.36 -0.84 -11.10
CA HIS A 221 7.66 -0.59 -11.74
C HIS A 221 8.77 -1.45 -11.10
N PRO A 222 8.81 -2.78 -11.37
CA PRO A 222 9.67 -3.72 -10.66
C PRO A 222 11.16 -3.38 -10.74
N HIS A 223 11.67 -2.98 -11.91
CA HIS A 223 13.09 -2.60 -12.09
C HIS A 223 13.44 -1.19 -11.56
N HIS A 224 12.46 -0.35 -11.23
CA HIS A 224 12.70 0.90 -10.50
C HIS A 224 12.63 0.71 -8.99
N PHE A 225 11.75 -0.20 -8.52
CA PHE A 225 11.69 -0.64 -7.13
C PHE A 225 12.95 -1.42 -6.72
N LEU A 226 13.37 -2.39 -7.55
CA LEU A 226 14.61 -3.16 -7.39
C LEU A 226 15.50 -3.01 -8.64
N PRO A 227 16.35 -1.97 -8.70
CA PRO A 227 17.36 -1.83 -9.74
C PRO A 227 18.31 -3.04 -9.84
N PRO A 228 18.96 -3.26 -11.00
CA PRO A 228 19.93 -4.34 -11.16
C PRO A 228 21.02 -4.34 -10.07
N GLY A 229 21.27 -5.50 -9.46
CA GLY A 229 22.21 -5.64 -8.34
C GLY A 229 21.61 -5.34 -6.95
N THR A 230 20.33 -4.94 -6.87
CA THR A 230 19.60 -4.82 -5.59
C THR A 230 18.63 -5.98 -5.39
N GLN A 231 18.21 -6.18 -4.14
CA GLN A 231 17.25 -7.22 -3.75
C GLN A 231 16.35 -6.74 -2.60
N LEU A 232 15.13 -7.27 -2.56
CA LEU A 232 14.23 -7.23 -1.41
C LEU A 232 14.51 -8.47 -0.55
N SER A 233 15.08 -8.29 0.63
CA SER A 233 15.21 -9.37 1.62
C SER A 233 13.96 -9.40 2.51
N ILE A 234 13.38 -10.59 2.71
CA ILE A 234 12.27 -10.81 3.64
C ILE A 234 12.71 -11.82 4.69
N PHE A 235 12.56 -11.45 5.95
CA PHE A 235 12.87 -12.30 7.09
C PHE A 235 11.73 -13.29 7.35
N ASP A 236 12.04 -14.58 7.47
CA ASP A 236 11.11 -15.55 8.04
C ASP A 236 11.42 -15.74 9.54
N PRO A 237 10.57 -15.24 10.46
CA PRO A 237 10.79 -15.40 11.89
C PRO A 237 10.59 -16.84 12.40
N LYS A 238 10.06 -17.77 11.59
CA LYS A 238 9.94 -19.19 11.97
C LYS A 238 11.26 -19.93 11.80
N GLU A 239 11.82 -19.80 10.61
CA GLU A 239 13.07 -20.48 10.20
C GLU A 239 14.32 -19.66 10.53
N MET A 240 14.16 -18.39 10.94
CA MET A 240 15.24 -17.43 11.25
C MET A 240 16.17 -17.15 10.06
N VAL A 241 15.64 -17.20 8.83
CA VAL A 241 16.39 -16.98 7.58
C VAL A 241 15.88 -15.76 6.82
N TYR A 242 16.70 -15.24 5.91
CA TYR A 242 16.30 -14.24 4.92
C TYR A 242 16.12 -14.89 3.55
N GLU A 243 14.94 -14.74 2.96
CA GLU A 243 14.73 -15.05 1.55
C GLU A 243 14.93 -13.78 0.72
N SER A 244 15.63 -13.91 -0.41
CA SER A 244 16.05 -12.79 -1.25
C SER A 244 15.27 -12.76 -2.55
N TYR A 245 14.71 -11.61 -2.90
CA TYR A 245 13.90 -11.41 -4.08
C TYR A 245 14.44 -10.29 -4.97
N VAL A 246 14.36 -10.45 -6.28
CA VAL A 246 14.83 -9.52 -7.31
C VAL A 246 13.73 -9.23 -8.34
N ALA A 247 13.88 -8.14 -9.10
CA ALA A 247 13.03 -7.88 -10.25
C ALA A 247 13.45 -8.79 -11.43
N ALA A 248 12.60 -9.74 -11.79
CA ALA A 248 12.82 -10.67 -12.89
C ALA A 248 12.42 -10.09 -14.25
N LYS A 249 12.94 -10.69 -15.32
CA LYS A 249 12.74 -10.24 -16.73
C LYS A 249 11.28 -10.21 -17.20
N ASP A 250 10.37 -10.90 -16.51
CA ASP A 250 8.94 -10.89 -16.81
C ASP A 250 8.14 -9.83 -16.02
N GLY A 251 8.83 -8.88 -15.38
CA GLY A 251 8.19 -7.78 -14.65
C GLY A 251 7.58 -8.20 -13.31
N HIS A 252 8.05 -9.29 -12.70
CA HIS A 252 7.58 -9.77 -11.40
C HIS A 252 8.73 -9.82 -10.40
N ILE A 253 8.40 -9.75 -9.11
CA ILE A 253 9.36 -9.92 -8.01
C ILE A 253 9.49 -11.43 -7.74
N ARG A 254 10.70 -11.98 -7.83
CA ARG A 254 10.99 -13.43 -7.80
C ARG A 254 12.31 -13.75 -7.09
N THR A 255 12.55 -15.00 -6.73
CA THR A 255 13.79 -15.43 -6.04
C THR A 255 15.03 -15.45 -6.96
N SER A 256 14.86 -15.46 -8.28
CA SER A 256 15.95 -15.19 -9.24
C SER A 256 15.50 -14.26 -10.37
N VAL A 257 16.44 -13.82 -11.21
CA VAL A 257 16.14 -13.01 -12.41
C VAL A 257 15.35 -13.77 -13.49
N ASP A 258 15.21 -15.09 -13.35
CA ASP A 258 14.59 -15.99 -14.32
C ASP A 258 13.08 -16.05 -14.14
N SER A 259 12.34 -15.97 -15.24
CA SER A 259 10.86 -15.96 -15.25
C SER A 259 10.19 -17.25 -14.76
N TRP A 260 10.97 -18.31 -14.51
CA TRP A 260 10.50 -19.59 -13.95
C TRP A 260 10.79 -19.76 -12.46
N SER A 261 11.62 -18.89 -11.85
CA SER A 261 11.88 -18.94 -10.40
C SER A 261 10.63 -18.56 -9.59
N PRO A 262 10.45 -19.07 -8.35
CA PRO A 262 9.33 -18.70 -7.49
C PRO A 262 9.08 -17.18 -7.40
N ARG A 263 7.81 -16.78 -7.49
CA ARG A 263 7.39 -15.40 -7.23
C ARG A 263 7.37 -15.12 -5.74
N LEU A 264 7.50 -13.85 -5.37
CA LEU A 264 7.13 -13.37 -4.04
C LEU A 264 5.72 -13.85 -3.69
N PRO A 265 5.55 -14.72 -2.66
CA PRO A 265 4.24 -15.24 -2.30
C PRO A 265 3.42 -14.19 -1.57
N CYS A 266 2.11 -14.42 -1.48
CA CYS A 266 1.25 -13.68 -0.57
C CYS A 266 1.70 -13.91 0.87
N PHE A 267 1.67 -12.87 1.70
CA PHE A 267 2.16 -12.92 3.08
C PHE A 267 1.05 -12.60 4.08
N GLU A 268 1.11 -13.29 5.22
CA GLU A 268 0.38 -12.95 6.42
C GLU A 268 1.13 -11.85 7.18
N ARG A 269 0.38 -11.07 7.94
CA ARG A 269 0.85 -9.93 8.72
C ARG A 269 1.27 -10.37 10.13
N ASN A 270 2.27 -9.69 10.71
CA ASN A 270 2.85 -10.05 12.01
C ASN A 270 2.24 -9.30 13.23
N ASP A 271 1.00 -8.79 13.14
CA ASP A 271 0.35 -8.01 14.21
C ASP A 271 0.02 -8.84 15.48
N LYS A 272 0.39 -10.13 15.55
CA LYS A 272 0.23 -10.95 16.76
C LYS A 272 0.94 -10.34 17.97
N ASN A 273 2.01 -9.57 17.74
CA ASN A 273 2.74 -8.82 18.77
C ASN A 273 2.05 -7.50 19.19
N ARG A 274 0.99 -7.05 18.49
CA ARG A 274 0.14 -5.92 18.92
C ARG A 274 -0.94 -6.32 19.92
N LEU A 275 -1.20 -7.62 20.11
CA LEU A 275 -2.34 -8.16 20.87
C LEU A 275 -2.14 -8.24 22.40
N SER A 276 -1.09 -7.64 22.96
CA SER A 276 -0.80 -7.71 24.41
C SER A 276 -1.85 -7.03 25.32
N GLY A 277 -2.83 -6.32 24.74
CA GLY A 277 -4.01 -5.78 25.43
C GLY A 277 -5.35 -6.45 25.12
N GLY A 278 -5.41 -7.47 24.25
CA GLY A 278 -6.67 -8.13 23.83
C GLY A 278 -7.52 -7.36 22.80
N ASP A 279 -7.17 -6.12 22.49
CA ASP A 279 -7.89 -5.26 21.55
C ASP A 279 -7.60 -5.61 20.07
N LEU A 280 -8.61 -6.15 19.38
CA LEU A 280 -8.64 -6.33 17.92
C LEU A 280 -8.45 -5.00 17.16
N ILE A 281 -8.66 -3.87 17.83
CA ILE A 281 -8.54 -2.48 17.35
C ILE A 281 -7.16 -2.19 16.78
N MET A 282 -6.12 -2.84 17.30
CA MET A 282 -4.73 -2.52 16.95
C MET A 282 -4.31 -3.04 15.57
N GLN A 283 -5.19 -3.69 14.82
CA GLN A 283 -4.86 -4.37 13.58
C GLN A 283 -5.07 -3.49 12.34
N ALA A 284 -4.05 -3.40 11.47
CA ALA A 284 -4.16 -2.83 10.13
C ALA A 284 -5.41 -3.34 9.39
N ASN A 285 -6.32 -2.44 9.00
CA ASN A 285 -7.63 -2.78 8.44
C ASN A 285 -7.54 -3.14 6.95
N VAL A 286 -8.05 -4.30 6.55
CA VAL A 286 -7.94 -4.80 5.16
C VAL A 286 -8.53 -3.84 4.12
N PHE A 287 -9.63 -3.16 4.44
CA PHE A 287 -10.28 -2.22 3.53
C PHE A 287 -9.43 -0.97 3.33
N PHE A 288 -8.71 -0.52 4.36
CA PHE A 288 -7.81 0.63 4.27
C PHE A 288 -6.60 0.29 3.37
N VAL A 289 -6.04 -0.92 3.49
CA VAL A 289 -4.99 -1.43 2.58
C VAL A 289 -5.50 -1.47 1.14
N ILE A 290 -6.69 -2.04 0.90
CA ILE A 290 -7.30 -2.12 -0.44
C ILE A 290 -7.56 -0.74 -1.04
N LEU A 291 -8.11 0.21 -0.27
CA LEU A 291 -8.36 1.58 -0.73
C LEU A 291 -7.05 2.32 -1.05
N GLY A 292 -6.01 2.13 -0.22
CA GLY A 292 -4.67 2.68 -0.46
C GLY A 292 -4.04 2.13 -1.75
N ALA A 293 -4.21 0.84 -2.02
CA ALA A 293 -3.78 0.19 -3.24
C ALA A 293 -4.54 0.70 -4.48
N ASP A 294 -5.87 0.80 -4.41
CA ASP A 294 -6.70 1.28 -5.51
C ASP A 294 -6.38 2.73 -5.92
N ILE A 295 -6.09 3.62 -4.97
CA ILE A 295 -5.61 4.99 -5.26
C ILE A 295 -4.30 4.94 -6.06
N LYS A 296 -3.37 4.06 -5.68
CA LYS A 296 -2.07 3.88 -6.35
C LYS A 296 -2.23 3.28 -7.75
N PHE A 297 -3.05 2.23 -7.90
CA PHE A 297 -3.38 1.63 -9.19
C PHE A 297 -4.07 2.64 -10.14
N ARG A 298 -5.03 3.43 -9.66
CA ARG A 298 -5.68 4.48 -10.48
C ARG A 298 -4.69 5.53 -10.97
N ARG A 299 -3.74 5.95 -10.13
CA ARG A 299 -2.65 6.86 -10.54
C ARG A 299 -1.76 6.23 -11.61
N TYR A 300 -1.34 4.98 -11.41
CA TYR A 300 -0.53 4.24 -12.36
C TYR A 300 -1.22 4.04 -13.72
N PHE A 301 -2.47 3.57 -13.73
CA PHE A 301 -3.21 3.38 -14.99
C PHE A 301 -3.44 4.71 -15.71
N LYS A 302 -3.77 5.80 -14.99
CA LYS A 302 -3.88 7.14 -15.62
C LYS A 302 -2.56 7.60 -16.24
N TRP A 303 -1.43 7.34 -15.59
CA TRP A 303 -0.10 7.63 -16.16
C TRP A 303 0.22 6.75 -17.37
N ALA A 304 -0.09 5.45 -17.31
CA ALA A 304 0.12 4.48 -18.37
C ALA A 304 -0.71 4.80 -19.62
N ASP A 305 -1.98 5.15 -19.45
CA ASP A 305 -2.89 5.58 -20.52
C ASP A 305 -2.43 6.89 -21.18
N ALA A 306 -1.86 7.81 -20.40
CA ALA A 306 -1.28 9.07 -20.90
C ALA A 306 0.10 8.88 -21.57
N ASN A 307 0.83 7.81 -21.26
CA ASN A 307 2.18 7.55 -21.74
C ASN A 307 2.29 6.14 -22.37
N PRO A 308 1.50 5.80 -23.41
CA PRO A 308 1.49 4.44 -23.97
C PRO A 308 2.87 3.99 -24.47
N ALA A 309 3.74 4.92 -24.89
CA ALA A 309 5.10 4.62 -25.32
C ALA A 309 6.06 4.18 -24.18
N SER A 310 5.82 4.59 -22.93
CA SER A 310 6.59 4.08 -21.77
C SER A 310 6.08 2.71 -21.29
N VAL A 311 4.86 2.33 -21.70
CA VAL A 311 4.24 1.03 -21.44
C VAL A 311 4.55 0.01 -22.56
N GLN A 312 4.67 0.48 -23.81
CA GLN A 312 4.73 -0.36 -25.00
C GLN A 312 6.08 -0.31 -25.74
N ARG A 313 6.99 -1.23 -25.40
CA ARG A 313 7.72 -2.04 -26.40
C ARG A 313 7.94 -3.44 -25.86
N LEU A 314 7.10 -4.38 -26.31
CA LEU A 314 7.27 -5.81 -26.08
C LEU A 314 7.80 -6.46 -27.37
N PRO A 315 8.65 -7.49 -27.30
CA PRO A 315 8.88 -8.34 -28.45
C PRO A 315 7.55 -9.00 -28.82
N ILE A 316 7.04 -8.71 -30.02
CA ILE A 316 6.06 -9.61 -30.64
C ILE A 316 6.72 -10.98 -30.65
N ARG A 317 6.05 -11.97 -30.06
CA ARG A 317 6.44 -13.37 -30.12
C ARG A 317 6.54 -13.73 -31.61
N LYS A 318 7.75 -13.70 -32.18
CA LYS A 318 8.01 -14.35 -33.45
C LYS A 318 7.54 -15.77 -33.21
N GLN A 319 6.48 -16.19 -33.92
CA GLN A 319 6.26 -17.60 -34.13
C GLN A 319 7.49 -18.06 -34.87
N GLU A 320 8.42 -18.70 -34.15
CA GLU A 320 9.30 -19.66 -34.78
C GLU A 320 8.34 -20.65 -35.46
N LYS A 321 8.30 -20.56 -36.79
CA LYS A 321 7.71 -21.62 -37.60
C LYS A 321 8.62 -22.81 -37.39
N ASP A 322 8.25 -23.65 -36.42
CA ASP A 322 8.73 -25.02 -36.33
C ASP A 322 8.54 -25.64 -37.72
N THR A 323 9.64 -25.68 -38.45
CA THR A 323 9.66 -26.20 -39.80
C THR A 323 9.79 -27.69 -39.64
N CYS A 324 8.64 -28.33 -39.36
CA CYS A 324 8.52 -29.77 -39.22
C CYS A 324 9.02 -30.44 -40.50
N LEU A 325 10.29 -30.83 -40.51
CA LEU A 325 10.86 -31.73 -41.50
C LEU A 325 10.20 -33.09 -41.30
N SER A 326 9.27 -33.43 -42.20
CA SER A 326 8.61 -34.73 -42.19
C SER A 326 9.65 -35.86 -42.25
N PRO A 327 9.58 -36.88 -41.38
CA PRO A 327 10.42 -38.05 -41.51
C PRO A 327 10.06 -38.78 -42.81
N LYS A 328 11.06 -39.13 -43.61
CA LYS A 328 10.89 -40.09 -44.71
C LYS A 328 10.56 -41.45 -44.11
N VAL A 329 9.38 -41.97 -44.41
CA VAL A 329 9.06 -43.38 -44.18
C VAL A 329 9.81 -44.21 -45.22
N THR A 330 10.74 -45.06 -44.78
CA THR A 330 11.27 -46.16 -45.58
C THR A 330 10.42 -47.40 -45.31
N GLU A 331 9.66 -47.83 -46.32
CA GLU A 331 8.93 -49.10 -46.28
C GLU A 331 9.89 -50.26 -46.57
N ASP A 332 10.25 -51.03 -45.54
CA ASP A 332 10.84 -52.37 -45.70
C ASP A 332 9.75 -53.43 -45.50
N THR A 333 9.22 -53.98 -46.59
CA THR A 333 8.28 -55.13 -46.57
C THR A 333 8.99 -56.42 -46.95
N HIS A 334 9.63 -57.05 -45.96
CA HIS A 334 10.05 -58.45 -46.08
C HIS A 334 8.83 -59.37 -46.23
N THR A 335 8.67 -59.97 -47.40
CA THR A 335 7.71 -61.07 -47.62
C THR A 335 8.50 -62.34 -47.87
N MET A 336 8.41 -63.32 -46.96
CA MET A 336 9.03 -64.63 -47.15
C MET A 336 8.00 -65.70 -46.81
N TRP A 337 7.65 -66.51 -47.82
CA TRP A 337 6.65 -67.57 -47.71
C TRP A 337 7.25 -68.80 -47.03
N ALA A 338 6.43 -69.52 -46.28
CA ALA A 338 6.73 -70.86 -45.80
C ALA A 338 5.61 -71.82 -46.25
N SER A 339 6.03 -72.92 -46.89
CA SER A 339 5.28 -74.18 -47.04
C SER A 339 5.98 -75.23 -46.15
N PRO A 340 5.33 -76.33 -45.75
CA PRO A 340 4.69 -77.30 -46.65
C PRO A 340 3.19 -77.10 -46.88
#